data_AF-A0A0U1QUF9-F1
#
_entry.id   AF-A0A0U1QUF9-F1
#
_cell.length_a   1.000
_cell.length_b   1.000
_cell.length_c   1.000
_cell.angle_alpha   90.00
_cell.angle_beta   90.00
_cell.angle_gamma   90.00
#
_symmetry.space_group_name_H-M   'P 1'
#
loop_
_entity.id
_entity.type
_entity.pdbx_description
1 polymer ?
#
loop_
_entity_poly.entity_id
_entity_poly.type
_entity_poly.pdbx_seq_one_letter_code
_entity_poly.pdbx_strand_id
1 'polypeptide(L)'
;MIISPPFLRAKMSSQPDEEWVSSMMPADPQRGYPISNSQAWHGGIHIKHTDHTGVPEQVRAIADGTVFSVRQPSLQKRDLLPLNYNGPTDCGYVLIKHETEIGSDEGGKVAYWSLYMHMKSIGSTVSPGSVVYRKDPLGTVGMVDGQNAIHFQIFCDDANIKKLTGRETPELDLANNGRTDVVYGDIHFYLPAGTPVYDSMPKDNTPVSLMANGPVPRTKSDLFVTMRFHQGSCTMTTLHKAVFSSMYLEVGEPLTDADGADYEYNLYSKALTLYPNSPSAGYELLRFGRVINTDNETLSPAGAPLWRTINYPEGKGVVNLAAASVKVFSDADFPHWMGWQLVDDDTDTNSQCNSPTITLRCKTGVDLSGMICHFPLEWDKTTVDNRFQWLAKENDVLPEPMELCDLGPLTDHAKALCLAENPLPSGRVWHFEPTRFIEHFRKCGWLSNKEMKQLIPTKALSNGQWQTIFTIEALHFGKPVQLLIYREQGSELIIQG
;
A
#
# COMPACT_ATOMS: atom_id res chain seq x y z
N MET A 1 -7.84 3.35 -5.09
CA MET A 1 -6.90 4.46 -5.30
C MET A 1 -6.31 4.38 -6.69
N ILE A 2 -6.42 5.44 -7.49
CA ILE A 2 -5.74 5.47 -8.79
C ILE A 2 -4.29 5.95 -8.58
N ILE A 3 -3.33 5.01 -8.64
CA ILE A 3 -1.90 5.28 -8.41
C ILE A 3 -0.99 4.61 -9.45
N SER A 4 0.16 5.20 -9.74
CA SER A 4 1.18 4.66 -10.66
C SER A 4 2.60 5.02 -10.26
N PRO A 5 3.62 4.29 -10.76
CA PRO A 5 5.02 4.67 -10.60
C PRO A 5 5.33 6.06 -11.21
N PRO A 6 6.38 6.75 -10.73
CA PRO A 6 6.80 8.06 -11.24
C PRO A 6 7.41 7.98 -12.64
N PHE A 7 7.91 6.81 -13.06
CA PHE A 7 8.33 6.52 -14.43
C PHE A 7 7.32 5.60 -15.12
N LEU A 8 7.10 5.83 -16.41
CA LEU A 8 6.10 5.10 -17.19
C LEU A 8 6.70 4.63 -18.51
N ARG A 9 7.00 3.34 -18.58
CA ARG A 9 7.42 2.64 -19.79
C ARG A 9 6.38 1.58 -20.12
N ALA A 10 6.37 1.13 -21.38
CA ALA A 10 5.37 0.18 -21.86
C ALA A 10 5.38 -1.11 -21.02
N LYS A 11 4.20 -1.53 -20.55
CA LYS A 11 4.00 -2.83 -19.91
C LYS A 11 3.82 -3.90 -20.98
N MET A 12 4.58 -4.98 -20.92
CA MET A 12 4.34 -6.14 -21.80
C MET A 12 3.06 -6.86 -21.35
N SER A 13 2.29 -7.42 -22.28
CA SER A 13 1.01 -8.06 -21.97
C SER A 13 1.13 -9.24 -20.99
N SER A 14 2.27 -9.94 -20.98
CA SER A 14 2.55 -11.07 -20.10
C SER A 14 3.23 -10.67 -18.78
N GLN A 15 3.61 -9.40 -18.60
CA GLN A 15 4.35 -8.98 -17.41
C GLN A 15 3.38 -8.81 -16.22
N PRO A 16 3.65 -9.48 -15.08
CA PRO A 16 2.93 -9.21 -13.83
C PRO A 16 2.96 -7.73 -13.47
N ASP A 17 1.90 -7.26 -12.79
CA ASP A 17 1.79 -5.84 -12.46
C ASP A 17 2.87 -5.37 -11.47
N GLU A 18 3.16 -6.17 -10.46
CA GLU A 18 4.22 -5.93 -9.45
C GLU A 18 5.59 -5.86 -10.13
N GLU A 19 5.91 -6.82 -11.02
CA GLU A 19 7.17 -6.79 -11.79
C GLU A 19 7.29 -5.53 -12.66
N TRP A 20 6.18 -5.10 -13.30
CA TRP A 20 6.17 -3.85 -14.05
C TRP A 20 6.42 -2.64 -13.15
N VAL A 21 5.76 -2.55 -12.00
CA VAL A 21 5.94 -1.46 -11.02
C VAL A 21 7.39 -1.39 -10.55
N SER A 22 7.96 -2.52 -10.12
CA SER A 22 9.37 -2.63 -9.71
C SER A 22 10.33 -2.19 -10.83
N SER A 23 10.09 -2.61 -12.08
CA SER A 23 10.92 -2.20 -13.22
C SER A 23 10.84 -0.70 -13.54
N MET A 24 9.78 -0.01 -13.09
CA MET A 24 9.66 1.44 -13.22
C MET A 24 10.42 2.19 -12.12
N MET A 25 10.80 1.51 -11.03
CA MET A 25 11.51 2.12 -9.91
C MET A 25 12.74 1.27 -9.52
N PRO A 26 13.75 1.16 -10.40
CA PRO A 26 14.97 0.42 -10.09
C PRO A 26 15.75 1.11 -8.95
N ALA A 27 15.45 0.69 -7.71
CA ALA A 27 16.02 1.25 -6.50
C ALA A 27 17.51 0.93 -6.37
N ASP A 28 18.29 1.88 -5.84
CA ASP A 28 19.67 1.66 -5.48
C ASP A 28 19.77 0.81 -4.20
N PRO A 29 20.28 -0.44 -4.26
CA PRO A 29 20.38 -1.28 -3.06
C PRO A 29 21.31 -0.70 -1.99
N GLN A 30 22.22 0.23 -2.33
CA GLN A 30 23.09 0.88 -1.34
C GLN A 30 22.41 2.03 -0.59
N ARG A 31 21.33 2.58 -1.15
CA ARG A 31 20.55 3.72 -0.62
C ARG A 31 19.07 3.36 -0.57
N GLY A 32 18.81 2.20 0.00
CA GLY A 32 17.48 1.61 0.09
C GLY A 32 16.74 1.98 1.36
N TYR A 33 15.45 1.70 1.33
CA TYR A 33 14.54 1.78 2.47
C TYR A 33 14.58 0.47 3.30
N PRO A 34 14.38 0.52 4.63
CA PRO A 34 14.30 1.70 5.51
C PRO A 34 15.67 2.14 6.02
N ILE A 35 16.75 1.46 5.63
CA ILE A 35 18.11 1.65 6.13
C ILE A 35 19.11 1.57 4.98
N SER A 36 20.00 2.56 4.92
CA SER A 36 21.11 2.59 3.97
C SER A 36 22.23 1.62 4.35
N ASN A 37 23.18 1.39 3.43
CA ASN A 37 24.37 0.57 3.72
C ASN A 37 25.25 1.14 4.86
N SER A 38 25.11 2.42 5.18
CA SER A 38 25.79 3.09 6.29
C SER A 38 25.04 2.98 7.63
N GLN A 39 24.03 2.09 7.70
CA GLN A 39 23.15 1.89 8.85
C GLN A 39 22.37 3.14 9.31
N ALA A 40 22.31 4.17 8.48
CA ALA A 40 21.44 5.31 8.71
C ALA A 40 20.04 5.01 8.17
N TRP A 41 18.99 5.40 8.88
CA TRP A 41 17.63 5.30 8.35
C TRP A 41 17.48 6.13 7.06
N HIS A 42 16.63 5.68 6.16
CA HIS A 42 16.38 6.30 4.86
C HIS A 42 14.89 6.20 4.55
N GLY A 43 14.22 7.35 4.44
CA GLY A 43 12.76 7.40 4.38
C GLY A 43 12.16 7.14 2.99
N GLY A 44 12.99 6.83 2.00
CA GLY A 44 12.57 6.64 0.60
C GLY A 44 13.51 5.73 -0.15
N ILE A 45 13.62 5.92 -1.46
CA ILE A 45 14.54 5.18 -2.32
C ILE A 45 15.22 6.12 -3.32
N HIS A 46 16.46 5.81 -3.69
CA HIS A 46 17.06 6.39 -4.87
C HIS A 46 16.71 5.57 -6.10
N ILE A 47 16.04 6.15 -7.09
CA ILE A 47 15.68 5.47 -8.34
C ILE A 47 16.71 5.81 -9.41
N LYS A 48 17.43 4.80 -9.91
CA LYS A 48 18.43 4.97 -10.96
C LYS A 48 17.77 5.18 -12.33
N HIS A 49 18.43 5.92 -13.20
CA HIS A 49 18.04 6.02 -14.61
C HIS A 49 19.25 5.93 -15.54
N THR A 50 19.01 5.49 -16.77
CA THR A 50 20.03 5.32 -17.81
C THR A 50 20.00 6.47 -18.81
N ASP A 51 19.33 7.57 -18.46
CA ASP A 51 19.19 8.71 -19.36
C ASP A 51 20.53 9.43 -19.56
N HIS A 52 21.12 9.15 -20.71
CA HIS A 52 22.27 9.85 -21.27
C HIS A 52 21.88 10.58 -22.57
N THR A 53 20.57 10.72 -22.83
CA THR A 53 20.03 11.09 -24.14
C THR A 53 19.70 12.59 -24.23
N GLY A 54 19.42 13.07 -25.44
CA GLY A 54 18.98 14.45 -25.67
C GLY A 54 17.52 14.74 -25.26
N VAL A 55 16.72 13.72 -24.92
CA VAL A 55 15.32 13.87 -24.48
C VAL A 55 15.17 13.26 -23.09
N PRO A 56 15.21 14.09 -22.04
CA PRO A 56 15.29 13.54 -20.70
C PRO A 56 14.06 12.77 -20.25
N GLU A 57 14.27 11.68 -19.49
CA GLU A 57 13.16 10.91 -18.91
C GLU A 57 12.33 11.80 -17.97
N GLN A 58 11.00 11.69 -18.11
CA GLN A 58 10.05 12.50 -17.36
C GLN A 58 9.71 11.84 -16.02
N VAL A 59 9.83 12.61 -14.94
CA VAL A 59 9.30 12.27 -13.61
C VAL A 59 7.84 12.72 -13.58
N ARG A 60 6.94 11.84 -13.14
CA ARG A 60 5.49 12.08 -13.18
C ARG A 60 4.84 11.94 -11.81
N ALA A 61 3.74 12.64 -11.61
CA ALA A 61 2.94 12.52 -10.39
C ALA A 61 2.38 11.10 -10.25
N ILE A 62 2.57 10.49 -9.08
CA ILE A 62 2.12 9.12 -8.81
C ILE A 62 0.60 9.00 -8.62
N ALA A 63 -0.06 10.09 -8.24
CA ALA A 63 -1.49 10.22 -7.96
C ALA A 63 -1.90 11.69 -8.10
N ASP A 64 -3.20 11.95 -8.19
CA ASP A 64 -3.74 13.31 -8.11
C ASP A 64 -3.32 13.96 -6.78
N GLY A 65 -3.05 15.27 -6.82
CA GLY A 65 -2.65 15.98 -5.62
C GLY A 65 -2.51 17.49 -5.81
N THR A 66 -2.18 18.15 -4.73
CA THR A 66 -1.85 19.58 -4.70
C THR A 66 -0.38 19.73 -4.36
N VAL A 67 0.34 20.48 -5.18
CA VAL A 67 1.76 20.78 -4.96
C VAL A 67 1.86 21.61 -3.68
N PHE A 68 2.51 21.07 -2.66
CA PHE A 68 2.68 21.72 -1.36
C PHE A 68 3.89 22.65 -1.38
N SER A 69 5.05 22.16 -1.82
CA SER A 69 6.29 22.94 -1.87
C SER A 69 7.16 22.53 -3.06
N VAL A 70 7.93 23.48 -3.58
CA VAL A 70 8.80 23.28 -4.75
C VAL A 70 10.08 24.07 -4.56
N ARG A 71 11.22 23.51 -4.96
CA ARG A 71 12.45 24.26 -5.21
C ARG A 71 12.89 24.06 -6.65
N GLN A 72 13.02 25.17 -7.37
CA GLN A 72 13.57 25.14 -8.73
C GLN A 72 15.05 24.73 -8.70
N PRO A 73 15.50 23.86 -9.62
CA PRO A 73 16.90 23.43 -9.69
C PRO A 73 17.82 24.57 -10.16
N SER A 74 19.12 24.42 -9.89
CA SER A 74 20.14 25.36 -10.34
C SER A 74 21.41 24.62 -10.71
N LEU A 75 21.67 24.48 -12.01
CA LEU A 75 22.87 23.81 -12.53
C LEU A 75 24.15 24.52 -12.09
N GLN A 76 24.13 25.85 -11.97
CA GLN A 76 25.28 26.61 -11.49
C GLN A 76 25.62 26.28 -10.03
N LYS A 77 24.61 26.06 -9.18
CA LYS A 77 24.82 25.65 -7.79
C LYS A 77 25.20 24.17 -7.66
N ARG A 78 24.67 23.32 -8.54
CA ARG A 78 24.92 21.86 -8.56
C ARG A 78 26.40 21.52 -8.57
N ASP A 79 27.19 22.26 -9.35
CA ASP A 79 28.62 22.00 -9.55
C ASP A 79 29.51 22.68 -8.49
N LEU A 80 28.91 23.32 -7.48
CA LEU A 80 29.60 24.02 -6.39
C LEU A 80 29.22 23.43 -5.03
N LEU A 81 30.10 23.64 -4.03
CA LEU A 81 29.73 23.38 -2.65
C LEU A 81 28.56 24.29 -2.22
N PRO A 82 27.65 23.81 -1.36
CA PRO A 82 27.70 22.50 -0.71
C PRO A 82 27.04 21.37 -1.51
N LEU A 83 26.41 21.63 -2.68
CA LEU A 83 25.72 20.59 -3.45
C LEU A 83 26.67 19.58 -4.10
N ASN A 84 27.88 20.01 -4.45
CA ASN A 84 28.94 19.16 -5.01
C ASN A 84 29.86 18.58 -3.91
N TYR A 85 29.28 18.01 -2.84
CA TYR A 85 30.07 17.45 -1.72
C TYR A 85 30.72 16.12 -2.09
N ASN A 86 29.92 15.13 -2.54
CA ASN A 86 30.39 13.81 -3.02
C ASN A 86 30.34 13.68 -4.55
N GLY A 87 30.07 14.77 -5.25
CA GLY A 87 29.81 14.83 -6.68
C GLY A 87 28.60 15.74 -6.97
N PRO A 88 28.40 16.16 -8.23
CA PRO A 88 27.33 17.08 -8.56
C PRO A 88 25.94 16.50 -8.21
N THR A 89 25.18 17.23 -7.39
CA THR A 89 23.85 16.83 -6.93
C THR A 89 22.81 17.90 -7.22
N ASP A 90 21.78 17.55 -7.99
CA ASP A 90 20.68 18.47 -8.29
C ASP A 90 19.85 18.72 -7.03
N CYS A 91 19.42 19.96 -6.83
CA CYS A 91 18.65 20.36 -5.65
C CYS A 91 17.15 20.57 -5.93
N GLY A 92 16.70 20.39 -7.18
CA GLY A 92 15.29 20.56 -7.53
C GLY A 92 14.42 19.52 -6.81
N TYR A 93 13.30 19.96 -6.24
CA TYR A 93 12.31 19.04 -5.69
C TYR A 93 10.88 19.52 -5.88
N VAL A 94 9.96 18.57 -5.86
CA VAL A 94 8.51 18.77 -5.79
C VAL A 94 7.98 17.94 -4.63
N LEU A 95 7.20 18.55 -3.75
CA LEU A 95 6.48 17.90 -2.66
C LEU A 95 4.98 18.05 -2.92
N ILE A 96 4.26 16.93 -2.92
CA ILE A 96 2.85 16.88 -3.29
C ILE A 96 2.06 16.31 -2.12
N LYS A 97 0.98 16.99 -1.72
CA LYS A 97 -0.02 16.45 -0.80
C LYS A 97 -1.10 15.75 -1.62
N HIS A 98 -1.39 14.51 -1.25
CA HIS A 98 -2.45 13.70 -1.82
C HIS A 98 -3.59 13.61 -0.80
N GLU A 99 -4.82 13.80 -1.28
CA GLU A 99 -6.05 13.63 -0.49
C GLU A 99 -7.00 12.80 -1.34
N THR A 100 -7.40 11.63 -0.85
CA THR A 100 -8.23 10.68 -1.58
C THR A 100 -9.06 9.81 -0.64
N GLU A 101 -9.89 8.95 -1.22
CA GLU A 101 -10.73 7.99 -0.53
C GLU A 101 -10.26 6.57 -0.88
N ILE A 102 -10.14 5.72 0.14
CA ILE A 102 -9.82 4.29 0.00
C ILE A 102 -10.96 3.38 0.44
N GLY A 103 -12.02 3.96 1.00
CA GLY A 103 -13.24 3.29 1.46
C GLY A 103 -14.30 4.32 1.86
N SER A 104 -15.33 3.87 2.57
CA SER A 104 -16.45 4.69 3.03
C SER A 104 -16.08 5.58 4.24
N ASP A 105 -16.94 6.56 4.47
CA ASP A 105 -16.94 7.40 5.68
C ASP A 105 -15.64 8.18 5.93
N GLU A 106 -15.52 8.79 7.11
CA GLU A 106 -14.32 9.54 7.50
C GLU A 106 -13.08 8.65 7.68
N GLY A 107 -13.29 7.35 7.94
CA GLY A 107 -12.24 6.35 8.06
C GLY A 107 -11.56 6.02 6.73
N GLY A 108 -12.28 6.16 5.60
CA GLY A 108 -11.76 5.98 4.25
C GLY A 108 -11.07 7.20 3.65
N LYS A 109 -11.20 8.40 4.26
CA LYS A 109 -10.57 9.64 3.77
C LYS A 109 -9.15 9.78 4.29
N VAL A 110 -8.18 9.67 3.40
CA VAL A 110 -6.75 9.63 3.73
C VAL A 110 -5.98 10.77 3.08
N ALA A 111 -4.92 11.21 3.75
CA ALA A 111 -3.92 12.11 3.24
C ALA A 111 -2.51 11.53 3.41
N TYR A 112 -1.66 11.77 2.41
CA TYR A 112 -0.25 11.39 2.43
C TYR A 112 0.54 12.32 1.51
N TRP A 113 1.86 12.26 1.57
CA TRP A 113 2.75 13.08 0.78
C TRP A 113 3.66 12.22 -0.09
N SER A 114 3.95 12.71 -1.30
CA SER A 114 5.04 12.19 -2.12
C SER A 114 6.06 13.29 -2.40
N LEU A 115 7.34 12.93 -2.27
CA LEU A 115 8.47 13.82 -2.43
C LEU A 115 9.38 13.31 -3.56
N TYR A 116 9.61 14.17 -4.54
CA TYR A 116 10.46 13.91 -5.72
C TYR A 116 11.64 14.87 -5.64
N MET A 117 12.86 14.36 -5.49
CA MET A 117 14.07 15.17 -5.33
C MET A 117 15.12 14.87 -6.38
N HIS A 118 16.14 15.74 -6.42
CA HIS A 118 17.24 15.68 -7.37
C HIS A 118 16.79 15.80 -8.82
N MET A 119 15.75 16.60 -9.05
CA MET A 119 15.23 16.89 -10.38
C MET A 119 16.09 17.95 -11.06
N LYS A 120 16.46 17.73 -12.32
CA LYS A 120 17.26 18.67 -13.12
C LYS A 120 16.43 19.82 -13.71
N SER A 121 15.14 19.58 -13.95
CA SER A 121 14.19 20.59 -14.39
C SER A 121 12.82 20.30 -13.79
N ILE A 122 12.03 21.35 -13.59
CA ILE A 122 10.65 21.27 -13.10
C ILE A 122 9.78 22.10 -14.06
N GLY A 123 8.61 21.56 -14.41
CA GLY A 123 7.67 22.22 -15.31
C GLY A 123 7.20 23.57 -14.75
N SER A 124 7.05 24.58 -15.61
CA SER A 124 6.64 25.93 -15.18
C SER A 124 5.24 25.99 -14.56
N THR A 125 4.39 25.00 -14.84
CA THR A 125 3.05 24.85 -14.25
C THR A 125 3.08 24.23 -12.85
N VAL A 126 4.20 23.62 -12.44
CA VAL A 126 4.36 22.97 -11.14
C VAL A 126 4.82 24.01 -10.12
N SER A 127 3.85 24.51 -9.35
CA SER A 127 4.06 25.56 -8.35
C SER A 127 3.21 25.31 -7.10
N PRO A 128 3.59 25.82 -5.91
CA PRO A 128 2.78 25.66 -4.71
C PRO A 128 1.32 26.05 -4.92
N GLY A 129 0.39 25.21 -4.48
CA GLY A 129 -1.05 25.35 -4.67
C GLY A 129 -1.60 24.86 -6.01
N SER A 130 -0.74 24.55 -6.99
CA SER A 130 -1.20 23.96 -8.26
C SER A 130 -1.70 22.53 -8.08
N VAL A 131 -2.76 22.18 -8.80
CA VAL A 131 -3.26 20.82 -8.89
C VAL A 131 -2.47 20.08 -9.97
N VAL A 132 -2.02 18.88 -9.63
CA VAL A 132 -1.47 17.92 -10.59
C VAL A 132 -2.35 16.68 -10.64
N TYR A 133 -2.43 16.08 -11.80
CA TYR A 133 -3.11 14.82 -12.00
C TYR A 133 -2.11 13.69 -12.13
N ARG A 134 -2.56 12.48 -11.78
CA ARG A 134 -1.75 11.29 -11.95
C ARG A 134 -1.19 11.19 -13.37
N LYS A 135 0.10 10.91 -13.48
CA LYS A 135 0.91 10.84 -14.71
C LYS A 135 1.27 12.19 -15.34
N ASP A 136 0.81 13.31 -14.80
CA ASP A 136 1.28 14.62 -15.28
C ASP A 136 2.80 14.70 -15.15
N PRO A 137 3.51 15.22 -16.18
CA PRO A 137 4.93 15.45 -16.10
C PRO A 137 5.22 16.56 -15.09
N LEU A 138 6.02 16.24 -14.07
CA LEU A 138 6.47 17.20 -13.06
C LEU A 138 7.76 17.89 -13.49
N GLY A 139 8.60 17.17 -14.24
CA GLY A 139 9.92 17.62 -14.65
C GLY A 139 10.77 16.45 -15.12
N THR A 140 12.09 16.62 -15.07
CA THR A 140 13.03 15.61 -15.58
C THR A 140 13.90 15.04 -14.48
N VAL A 141 14.37 13.82 -14.72
CA VAL A 141 15.42 13.18 -13.92
C VAL A 141 16.69 14.04 -13.85
N GLY A 142 17.45 13.88 -12.77
CA GLY A 142 18.69 14.64 -12.52
C GLY A 142 19.78 13.76 -11.97
N MET A 143 20.51 14.22 -10.96
CA MET A 143 21.72 13.57 -10.51
C MET A 143 21.92 13.66 -9.00
N VAL A 144 22.51 12.61 -8.43
CA VAL A 144 22.92 12.49 -7.03
C VAL A 144 24.35 11.99 -7.00
N ASP A 145 25.26 12.76 -6.40
CA ASP A 145 26.68 12.43 -6.23
C ASP A 145 27.35 12.02 -7.54
N GLY A 146 27.04 12.75 -8.62
CA GLY A 146 27.57 12.46 -9.95
C GLY A 146 26.89 11.29 -10.67
N GLN A 147 25.89 10.63 -10.07
CA GLN A 147 25.18 9.48 -10.64
C GLN A 147 23.75 9.84 -11.05
N ASN A 148 23.32 9.31 -12.18
CA ASN A 148 21.96 9.44 -12.71
C ASN A 148 20.93 8.78 -11.77
N ALA A 149 20.30 9.58 -10.92
CA ALA A 149 19.31 9.14 -9.97
C ALA A 149 18.38 10.28 -9.54
N ILE A 150 17.21 9.91 -9.02
CA ILE A 150 16.34 10.77 -8.22
C ILE A 150 16.14 10.14 -6.84
N HIS A 151 15.78 10.93 -5.83
CA HIS A 151 15.25 10.40 -4.57
C HIS A 151 13.74 10.52 -4.58
N PHE A 152 13.04 9.44 -4.22
CA PHE A 152 11.59 9.36 -4.18
C PHE A 152 11.12 8.79 -2.84
N GLN A 153 10.11 9.42 -2.24
CA GLN A 153 9.68 9.12 -0.88
C GLN A 153 8.18 9.32 -0.71
N ILE A 154 7.54 8.44 0.08
CA ILE A 154 6.12 8.50 0.43
C ILE A 154 5.98 8.41 1.94
N PHE A 155 5.20 9.33 2.53
CA PHE A 155 5.03 9.40 3.98
C PHE A 155 3.68 10.00 4.41
N CYS A 156 3.29 9.78 5.66
CA CYS A 156 2.09 10.35 6.27
C CYS A 156 2.30 10.69 7.76
N ASP A 157 1.33 11.38 8.36
CA ASP A 157 1.31 11.68 9.80
C ASP A 157 0.59 10.59 10.61
N ASP A 158 0.63 10.71 11.94
CA ASP A 158 -0.03 9.79 12.87
C ASP A 158 -1.56 9.73 12.67
N ALA A 159 -2.17 10.84 12.28
CA ALA A 159 -3.61 10.87 12.03
C ALA A 159 -3.98 9.99 10.82
N ASN A 160 -3.10 9.90 9.82
CA ASN A 160 -3.34 9.15 8.59
C ASN A 160 -2.82 7.72 8.63
N ILE A 161 -1.81 7.38 9.44
CA ILE A 161 -1.33 5.97 9.51
C ILE A 161 -2.45 5.02 9.96
N LYS A 162 -3.24 5.44 10.97
CA LYS A 162 -4.39 4.68 11.45
C LYS A 162 -5.46 4.53 10.38
N LYS A 163 -5.70 5.57 9.58
CA LYS A 163 -6.68 5.54 8.50
C LYS A 163 -6.21 4.68 7.32
N LEU A 164 -4.91 4.67 7.02
CA LEU A 164 -4.35 3.85 5.95
C LEU A 164 -4.32 2.37 6.34
N THR A 165 -3.89 2.05 7.56
CA THR A 165 -3.61 0.65 7.98
C THR A 165 -4.67 0.02 8.89
N GLY A 166 -5.63 0.82 9.36
CA GLY A 166 -6.63 0.38 10.34
C GLY A 166 -6.10 0.26 11.77
N ARG A 167 -4.81 0.54 12.03
CA ARG A 167 -4.17 0.35 13.35
C ARG A 167 -3.03 1.33 13.62
N GLU A 168 -2.59 1.34 14.87
CA GLU A 168 -1.38 2.04 15.34
C GLU A 168 -0.40 1.06 16.02
N THR A 169 -0.75 -0.23 16.05
CA THR A 169 0.07 -1.29 16.65
C THR A 169 0.95 -1.99 15.61
N PRO A 170 2.10 -2.58 16.00
CA PRO A 170 3.00 -3.25 15.07
C PRO A 170 2.31 -4.32 14.20
N GLU A 171 1.52 -5.18 14.85
CA GLU A 171 0.77 -6.27 14.24
C GLU A 171 -0.75 -6.05 14.39
N LEU A 172 -1.53 -6.78 13.59
CA LEU A 172 -3.00 -6.77 13.66
C LEU A 172 -3.50 -7.43 14.94
N ASP A 173 -4.61 -6.92 15.47
CA ASP A 173 -5.38 -7.59 16.50
C ASP A 173 -6.13 -8.79 15.89
N LEU A 174 -5.81 -10.00 16.37
CA LEU A 174 -6.42 -11.25 15.94
C LEU A 174 -7.64 -11.66 16.79
N ALA A 175 -8.07 -10.83 17.74
CA ALA A 175 -9.29 -11.07 18.51
C ALA A 175 -10.57 -10.65 17.75
N ASN A 176 -10.44 -9.73 16.79
CA ASN A 176 -11.55 -9.12 16.07
C ASN A 176 -11.38 -9.27 14.55
N ASN A 177 -12.49 -9.11 13.81
CA ASN A 177 -12.40 -8.96 12.36
C ASN A 177 -11.75 -7.63 12.00
N GLY A 178 -11.19 -7.55 10.79
CA GLY A 178 -10.73 -6.30 10.19
C GLY A 178 -11.86 -5.28 10.01
N ARG A 179 -11.49 -4.09 9.56
CA ARG A 179 -12.43 -2.98 9.40
C ARG A 179 -13.44 -3.22 8.26
N THR A 180 -14.61 -2.58 8.30
CA THR A 180 -15.67 -2.74 7.28
C THR A 180 -15.82 -1.52 6.38
N ASP A 181 -15.32 -0.37 6.81
CA ASP A 181 -15.35 0.89 6.07
C ASP A 181 -14.31 0.95 4.93
N VAL A 182 -13.20 0.23 5.05
CA VAL A 182 -12.19 0.09 3.98
C VAL A 182 -11.90 -1.39 3.76
N VAL A 183 -12.35 -1.93 2.62
CA VAL A 183 -12.17 -3.33 2.24
C VAL A 183 -11.78 -3.42 0.76
N TYR A 184 -10.61 -3.97 0.46
CA TYR A 184 -10.15 -4.17 -0.92
C TYR A 184 -9.12 -5.30 -1.01
N GLY A 185 -8.79 -5.69 -2.24
CA GLY A 185 -7.75 -6.68 -2.53
C GLY A 185 -8.13 -8.10 -2.14
N ASP A 186 -7.14 -8.85 -1.69
CA ASP A 186 -7.29 -10.22 -1.23
C ASP A 186 -7.95 -10.26 0.16
N ILE A 187 -8.64 -11.36 0.46
CA ILE A 187 -9.29 -11.58 1.76
C ILE A 187 -8.49 -12.59 2.55
N HIS A 188 -8.24 -12.28 3.82
CA HIS A 188 -7.40 -13.09 4.70
C HIS A 188 -8.21 -13.59 5.90
N PHE A 189 -7.91 -14.80 6.34
CA PHE A 189 -8.56 -15.48 7.45
C PHE A 189 -7.53 -15.94 8.45
N TYR A 190 -7.70 -15.54 9.71
CA TYR A 190 -6.99 -16.13 10.84
C TYR A 190 -7.81 -17.30 11.40
N LEU A 191 -7.23 -18.50 11.36
CA LEU A 191 -7.81 -19.72 11.90
C LEU A 191 -6.99 -20.11 13.14
N PRO A 192 -7.56 -20.05 14.35
CA PRO A 192 -6.83 -20.47 15.54
C PRO A 192 -6.55 -21.98 15.54
N ALA A 193 -5.52 -22.39 16.27
CA ALA A 193 -5.29 -23.79 16.60
C ALA A 193 -6.57 -24.43 17.17
N GLY A 194 -6.84 -25.67 16.77
CA GLY A 194 -8.06 -26.37 17.12
C GLY A 194 -9.19 -26.21 16.10
N THR A 195 -8.99 -25.52 14.98
CA THR A 195 -10.02 -25.36 13.93
C THR A 195 -10.37 -26.73 13.31
N PRO A 196 -11.65 -27.14 13.26
CA PRO A 196 -12.06 -28.41 12.63
C PRO A 196 -11.83 -28.44 11.12
N VAL A 197 -11.32 -29.56 10.62
CA VAL A 197 -11.03 -29.80 9.19
C VAL A 197 -11.76 -31.05 8.70
N TYR A 198 -12.63 -30.89 7.71
CA TYR A 198 -13.52 -31.94 7.19
C TYR A 198 -13.02 -32.51 5.86
N ASP A 199 -13.37 -33.76 5.56
CA ASP A 199 -13.01 -34.39 4.28
C ASP A 199 -13.79 -33.81 3.09
N SER A 200 -15.00 -33.27 3.31
CA SER A 200 -15.85 -32.69 2.27
C SER A 200 -16.86 -31.68 2.82
N MET A 201 -17.35 -30.81 1.95
CA MET A 201 -18.43 -29.87 2.26
C MET A 201 -19.73 -30.64 2.62
N PRO A 202 -20.44 -30.28 3.70
CA PRO A 202 -21.73 -30.88 4.03
C PRO A 202 -22.77 -30.70 2.92
N LYS A 203 -23.54 -31.75 2.63
CA LYS A 203 -24.53 -31.77 1.53
C LYS A 203 -25.59 -30.67 1.58
N ASP A 204 -26.00 -30.27 2.79
CA ASP A 204 -27.09 -29.29 2.97
C ASP A 204 -26.59 -27.85 3.18
N ASN A 205 -25.29 -27.59 2.97
CA ASN A 205 -24.66 -26.29 3.28
C ASN A 205 -24.97 -25.80 4.71
N THR A 206 -25.15 -26.71 5.67
CA THR A 206 -25.47 -26.36 7.05
C THR A 206 -24.23 -26.39 7.93
N PRO A 207 -24.21 -25.62 9.03
CA PRO A 207 -23.24 -25.82 10.11
C PRO A 207 -23.44 -27.18 10.82
N VAL A 208 -24.63 -27.78 10.66
CA VAL A 208 -25.24 -28.80 11.55
C VAL A 208 -24.76 -30.23 11.30
N SER A 209 -23.73 -30.47 10.47
CA SER A 209 -23.04 -31.78 10.48
C SER A 209 -22.15 -31.99 11.72
N LEU A 210 -22.05 -30.98 12.61
CA LEU A 210 -21.21 -30.93 13.81
C LEU A 210 -21.57 -31.93 14.93
N MET A 211 -22.78 -32.49 14.96
CA MET A 211 -23.20 -33.49 15.97
C MET A 211 -23.23 -34.93 15.43
N ALA A 212 -23.11 -35.12 14.11
CA ALA A 212 -23.33 -36.42 13.45
C ALA A 212 -22.03 -37.08 12.95
N ASN A 213 -20.95 -36.32 12.80
CA ASN A 213 -19.65 -36.84 12.40
C ASN A 213 -18.75 -36.90 13.63
N GLY A 214 -18.12 -38.05 13.88
CA GLY A 214 -17.24 -38.31 15.01
C GLY A 214 -16.00 -37.40 15.07
N PRO A 215 -14.89 -37.80 15.72
CA PRO A 215 -13.75 -36.90 15.90
C PRO A 215 -13.20 -36.41 14.55
N VAL A 216 -13.36 -35.11 14.30
CA VAL A 216 -12.84 -34.41 13.11
C VAL A 216 -11.41 -33.98 13.40
N PRO A 217 -10.45 -34.18 12.48
CA PRO A 217 -9.11 -33.61 12.61
C PRO A 217 -9.17 -32.12 12.93
N ARG A 218 -8.25 -31.65 13.77
CA ARG A 218 -8.15 -30.25 14.16
C ARG A 218 -6.76 -29.74 13.85
N THR A 219 -6.67 -28.48 13.43
CA THR A 219 -5.40 -27.80 13.23
C THR A 219 -4.61 -27.80 14.55
N LYS A 220 -3.30 -28.05 14.50
CA LYS A 220 -2.43 -28.03 15.70
C LYS A 220 -1.83 -26.66 15.98
N SER A 221 -1.81 -25.79 14.99
CA SER A 221 -1.30 -24.43 15.06
C SER A 221 -2.29 -23.47 14.43
N ASP A 222 -2.05 -22.19 14.67
CA ASP A 222 -2.72 -21.12 13.96
C ASP A 222 -2.36 -21.17 12.46
N LEU A 223 -3.34 -20.88 11.62
CA LEU A 223 -3.18 -20.79 10.17
C LEU A 223 -3.70 -19.44 9.67
N PHE A 224 -3.05 -18.93 8.62
CA PHE A 224 -3.39 -17.69 7.96
C PHE A 224 -3.71 -18.01 6.51
N VAL A 225 -4.98 -17.93 6.15
CA VAL A 225 -5.46 -18.34 4.83
C VAL A 225 -5.78 -17.10 4.01
N THR A 226 -5.29 -17.03 2.78
CA THR A 226 -5.61 -15.97 1.82
C THR A 226 -6.51 -16.52 0.73
N MET A 227 -7.63 -15.86 0.48
CA MET A 227 -8.53 -16.05 -0.65
C MET A 227 -8.31 -14.91 -1.65
N ARG A 228 -7.70 -15.25 -2.78
CA ARG A 228 -7.40 -14.31 -3.86
C ARG A 228 -8.31 -14.56 -5.05
N PHE A 229 -8.88 -13.49 -5.58
CA PHE A 229 -9.61 -13.53 -6.84
C PHE A 229 -8.81 -12.86 -7.95
N HIS A 230 -8.62 -13.56 -9.06
CA HIS A 230 -7.89 -13.03 -10.21
C HIS A 230 -8.37 -13.65 -11.51
N GLN A 231 -8.79 -12.79 -12.45
CA GLN A 231 -9.19 -13.18 -13.81
C GLN A 231 -10.27 -14.28 -13.87
N GLY A 232 -11.15 -14.38 -12.88
CA GLY A 232 -12.20 -15.42 -12.84
C GLY A 232 -11.92 -16.53 -11.84
N SER A 233 -10.67 -16.74 -11.43
CA SER A 233 -10.28 -17.82 -10.53
C SER A 233 -10.23 -17.39 -9.07
N CYS A 234 -10.43 -18.36 -8.17
CA CYS A 234 -10.24 -18.24 -6.73
C CYS A 234 -9.04 -19.10 -6.30
N THR A 235 -7.98 -18.46 -5.81
CA THR A 235 -6.80 -19.16 -5.29
C THR A 235 -6.75 -19.06 -3.76
N MET A 236 -6.63 -20.21 -3.10
CA MET A 236 -6.46 -20.32 -1.65
C MET A 236 -4.99 -20.63 -1.32
N THR A 237 -4.34 -19.75 -0.57
CA THR A 237 -2.99 -19.97 -0.02
C THR A 237 -3.07 -20.05 1.49
N THR A 238 -2.34 -20.97 2.11
CA THR A 238 -2.31 -21.12 3.58
C THR A 238 -0.91 -20.92 4.09
N LEU A 239 -0.76 -20.14 5.17
CA LEU A 239 0.51 -19.91 5.85
C LEU A 239 0.42 -20.37 7.31
N HIS A 240 1.55 -20.73 7.90
CA HIS A 240 1.72 -20.80 9.36
C HIS A 240 2.88 -19.92 9.81
N LYS A 241 2.87 -19.51 11.08
CA LYS A 241 4.01 -18.80 11.69
C LYS A 241 5.13 -19.80 11.99
N ALA A 242 6.34 -19.52 11.53
CA ALA A 242 7.51 -20.35 11.82
C ALA A 242 7.82 -20.34 13.33
N VAL A 243 8.29 -21.45 13.88
CA VAL A 243 8.51 -21.61 15.33
C VAL A 243 9.65 -20.72 15.85
N PHE A 244 10.71 -20.54 15.06
CA PHE A 244 11.94 -19.87 15.47
C PHE A 244 12.22 -18.56 14.72
N SER A 245 11.25 -18.04 13.97
CA SER A 245 11.39 -16.77 13.26
C SER A 245 10.07 -16.01 13.20
N SER A 246 10.13 -14.74 12.82
CA SER A 246 8.96 -13.91 12.55
C SER A 246 8.34 -14.17 11.17
N MET A 247 8.81 -15.20 10.45
CA MET A 247 8.36 -15.49 9.09
C MET A 247 7.07 -16.31 9.09
N TYR A 248 6.32 -16.14 8.01
CA TYR A 248 5.15 -16.94 7.68
C TYR A 248 5.49 -17.81 6.48
N LEU A 249 5.29 -19.12 6.61
CA LEU A 249 5.69 -20.12 5.62
C LEU A 249 4.46 -20.75 4.98
N GLU A 250 4.51 -20.96 3.67
CA GLU A 250 3.45 -21.63 2.92
C GLU A 250 3.24 -23.07 3.37
N VAL A 251 1.98 -23.47 3.43
CA VAL A 251 1.52 -24.81 3.75
C VAL A 251 0.95 -25.43 2.49
N GLY A 252 1.77 -26.25 1.83
CA GLY A 252 1.43 -26.85 0.54
C GLY A 252 1.30 -25.84 -0.60
N GLU A 253 1.09 -26.34 -1.81
CA GLU A 253 0.95 -25.51 -3.01
C GLU A 253 -0.39 -24.75 -3.05
N PRO A 254 -0.44 -23.51 -3.57
CA PRO A 254 -1.68 -22.76 -3.74
C PRO A 254 -2.79 -23.55 -4.44
N LEU A 255 -4.00 -23.52 -3.89
CA LEU A 255 -5.15 -24.24 -4.42
C LEU A 255 -5.99 -23.31 -5.30
N THR A 256 -5.96 -23.52 -6.62
CA THR A 256 -6.77 -22.73 -7.55
C THR A 256 -8.06 -23.46 -7.90
N ASP A 257 -9.20 -22.78 -7.74
CA ASP A 257 -10.54 -23.26 -8.08
C ASP A 257 -10.90 -24.63 -7.48
N ALA A 258 -10.33 -24.94 -6.30
CA ALA A 258 -10.56 -26.20 -5.59
C ALA A 258 -12.04 -26.44 -5.25
N ASP A 259 -12.83 -25.35 -5.11
CA ASP A 259 -14.26 -25.37 -4.81
C ASP A 259 -15.14 -25.07 -6.05
N GLY A 260 -14.57 -25.25 -7.25
CA GLY A 260 -15.23 -25.14 -8.56
C GLY A 260 -14.53 -24.16 -9.50
N ALA A 261 -14.51 -24.50 -10.80
CA ALA A 261 -13.91 -23.71 -11.87
C ALA A 261 -14.58 -22.33 -12.04
N ASP A 262 -13.81 -21.36 -12.51
CA ASP A 262 -14.25 -19.97 -12.77
C ASP A 262 -15.00 -19.40 -11.56
N TYR A 263 -14.47 -19.64 -10.36
CA TYR A 263 -15.20 -19.44 -9.12
C TYR A 263 -15.70 -18.00 -8.98
N GLU A 264 -14.87 -17.01 -9.34
CA GLU A 264 -15.19 -15.58 -9.23
C GLU A 264 -16.39 -15.22 -10.11
N TYR A 265 -16.41 -15.67 -11.37
CA TYR A 265 -17.52 -15.39 -12.29
C TYR A 265 -18.80 -16.12 -11.88
N ASN A 266 -18.69 -17.20 -11.11
CA ASN A 266 -19.82 -17.99 -10.62
C ASN A 266 -20.27 -17.61 -9.20
N LEU A 267 -19.76 -16.53 -8.60
CA LEU A 267 -20.14 -16.12 -7.24
C LEU A 267 -21.65 -15.90 -7.09
N TYR A 268 -22.28 -15.24 -8.06
CA TYR A 268 -23.73 -14.97 -8.03
C TYR A 268 -24.56 -16.25 -8.11
N SER A 269 -24.23 -17.16 -9.03
CA SER A 269 -24.95 -18.44 -9.16
C SER A 269 -24.76 -19.32 -7.91
N LYS A 270 -23.55 -19.33 -7.34
CA LYS A 270 -23.25 -19.99 -6.06
C LYS A 270 -24.04 -19.36 -4.92
N ALA A 271 -24.15 -18.03 -4.86
CA ALA A 271 -24.90 -17.34 -3.82
C ALA A 271 -26.39 -17.71 -3.83
N LEU A 272 -27.02 -17.76 -5.02
CA LEU A 272 -28.41 -18.21 -5.18
C LEU A 272 -28.62 -19.65 -4.73
N THR A 273 -27.63 -20.52 -4.95
CA THR A 273 -27.72 -21.95 -4.62
C THR A 273 -27.47 -22.21 -3.14
N LEU A 274 -26.43 -21.60 -2.57
CA LEU A 274 -25.94 -21.86 -1.22
C LEU A 274 -26.68 -21.04 -0.15
N TYR A 275 -27.19 -19.86 -0.51
CA TYR A 275 -27.86 -18.94 0.41
C TYR A 275 -29.21 -18.46 -0.15
N PRO A 276 -30.15 -19.38 -0.47
CA PRO A 276 -31.39 -19.04 -1.18
C PRO A 276 -32.29 -18.05 -0.44
N ASN A 277 -32.18 -17.96 0.89
CA ASN A 277 -32.97 -17.03 1.72
C ASN A 277 -32.35 -15.64 1.83
N SER A 278 -31.08 -15.47 1.46
CA SER A 278 -30.36 -14.18 1.49
C SER A 278 -29.23 -14.15 0.46
N PRO A 279 -29.52 -14.20 -0.86
CA PRO A 279 -28.46 -14.35 -1.87
C PRO A 279 -27.49 -13.15 -1.92
N SER A 280 -27.95 -11.94 -1.62
CA SER A 280 -27.11 -10.75 -1.58
C SER A 280 -26.07 -10.82 -0.44
N ALA A 281 -26.51 -11.03 0.80
CA ALA A 281 -25.62 -11.33 1.93
C ALA A 281 -24.72 -12.57 1.69
N GLY A 282 -25.25 -13.60 1.02
CA GLY A 282 -24.48 -14.79 0.63
C GLY A 282 -23.37 -14.49 -0.39
N TYR A 283 -23.63 -13.58 -1.34
CA TYR A 283 -22.62 -13.11 -2.28
C TYR A 283 -21.49 -12.37 -1.55
N GLU A 284 -21.82 -11.47 -0.62
CA GLU A 284 -20.82 -10.80 0.21
C GLU A 284 -20.01 -11.81 1.03
N LEU A 285 -20.66 -12.81 1.63
CA LEU A 285 -19.98 -13.88 2.36
C LEU A 285 -18.98 -14.63 1.47
N LEU A 286 -19.36 -14.99 0.24
CA LEU A 286 -18.48 -15.70 -0.70
C LEU A 286 -17.31 -14.83 -1.19
N ARG A 287 -17.53 -13.51 -1.34
CA ARG A 287 -16.53 -12.56 -1.88
C ARG A 287 -15.59 -12.00 -0.82
N PHE A 288 -16.10 -11.69 0.36
CA PHE A 288 -15.41 -10.95 1.42
C PHE A 288 -15.19 -11.77 2.69
N GLY A 289 -15.66 -13.02 2.74
CA GLY A 289 -15.56 -13.86 3.93
C GLY A 289 -16.55 -13.50 5.05
N ARG A 290 -17.29 -12.41 4.88
CA ARG A 290 -18.30 -11.88 5.82
C ARG A 290 -19.23 -10.90 5.11
N VAL A 291 -20.37 -10.62 5.72
CA VAL A 291 -21.26 -9.52 5.29
C VAL A 291 -20.64 -8.19 5.71
N ILE A 292 -20.41 -7.29 4.76
CA ILE A 292 -19.86 -5.96 4.97
C ILE A 292 -20.99 -4.94 5.14
N ASN A 293 -22.05 -5.03 4.31
CA ASN A 293 -23.18 -4.09 4.34
C ASN A 293 -24.23 -4.48 5.39
N THR A 294 -23.83 -4.60 6.66
CA THR A 294 -24.72 -5.09 7.73
C THR A 294 -25.93 -4.19 8.00
N ASP A 295 -25.90 -2.94 7.53
CA ASP A 295 -27.00 -2.00 7.66
C ASP A 295 -28.18 -2.31 6.72
N ASN A 296 -27.90 -2.98 5.59
CA ASN A 296 -28.91 -3.28 4.58
C ASN A 296 -29.06 -4.77 4.28
N GLU A 297 -28.08 -5.59 4.66
CA GLU A 297 -28.02 -7.01 4.35
C GLU A 297 -27.99 -7.84 5.63
N THR A 298 -28.75 -8.93 5.64
CA THR A 298 -28.77 -9.88 6.75
C THR A 298 -28.67 -11.30 6.23
N LEU A 299 -27.65 -12.03 6.66
CA LEU A 299 -27.45 -13.42 6.32
C LEU A 299 -28.54 -14.28 6.96
N SER A 300 -29.18 -15.15 6.17
CA SER A 300 -30.25 -16.03 6.61
C SER A 300 -29.98 -17.48 6.17
N PRO A 301 -29.75 -18.41 7.13
CA PRO A 301 -29.67 -18.20 8.57
C PRO A 301 -28.43 -17.38 8.99
N ALA A 302 -28.47 -16.71 10.14
CA ALA A 302 -27.37 -15.84 10.62
C ALA A 302 -26.02 -16.57 10.79
N GLY A 303 -26.03 -17.89 10.98
CA GLY A 303 -24.84 -18.73 11.07
C GLY A 303 -24.53 -19.49 9.79
N ALA A 304 -24.99 -19.04 8.61
CA ALA A 304 -24.73 -19.76 7.37
C ALA A 304 -23.20 -19.88 7.13
N PRO A 305 -22.70 -21.07 6.77
CA PRO A 305 -21.28 -21.34 6.71
C PRO A 305 -20.65 -20.81 5.41
N LEU A 306 -19.33 -20.64 5.43
CA LEU A 306 -18.49 -20.45 4.25
C LEU A 306 -17.51 -21.63 4.18
N TRP A 307 -17.92 -22.69 3.49
CA TRP A 307 -17.07 -23.86 3.31
C TRP A 307 -16.02 -23.63 2.22
N ARG A 308 -14.74 -23.82 2.56
CA ARG A 308 -13.61 -23.69 1.64
C ARG A 308 -12.60 -24.79 1.81
N THR A 309 -12.04 -25.25 0.70
CA THR A 309 -10.92 -26.18 0.71
C THR A 309 -9.61 -25.43 0.94
N ILE A 310 -8.84 -25.86 1.95
CA ILE A 310 -7.52 -25.31 2.28
C ILE A 310 -6.48 -26.43 2.41
N ASN A 311 -5.21 -26.05 2.30
CA ASN A 311 -4.14 -26.90 2.80
C ASN A 311 -3.96 -26.67 4.30
N TYR A 312 -3.46 -27.67 5.00
CA TYR A 312 -3.04 -27.58 6.40
C TYR A 312 -1.88 -28.57 6.62
N PRO A 313 -1.10 -28.49 7.72
CA PRO A 313 0.14 -29.27 7.85
C PRO A 313 -0.02 -30.79 7.66
N GLU A 314 -1.18 -31.36 8.02
CA GLU A 314 -1.46 -32.78 7.85
C GLU A 314 -2.07 -33.16 6.48
N GLY A 315 -2.32 -32.20 5.59
CA GLY A 315 -2.78 -32.46 4.23
C GLY A 315 -3.72 -31.38 3.67
N LYS A 316 -4.89 -31.79 3.19
CA LYS A 316 -5.90 -30.93 2.58
C LYS A 316 -7.27 -31.26 3.16
N GLY A 317 -8.11 -30.24 3.36
CA GLY A 317 -9.48 -30.45 3.82
C GLY A 317 -10.33 -29.20 3.73
N VAL A 318 -11.59 -29.33 4.12
CA VAL A 318 -12.61 -28.29 4.05
C VAL A 318 -12.82 -27.67 5.43
N VAL A 319 -12.88 -26.35 5.51
CA VAL A 319 -13.09 -25.59 6.74
C VAL A 319 -14.25 -24.62 6.59
N ASN A 320 -14.95 -24.31 7.70
CA ASN A 320 -15.92 -23.22 7.72
C ASN A 320 -15.22 -21.91 8.07
N LEU A 321 -14.93 -21.09 7.06
CA LEU A 321 -14.30 -19.78 7.24
C LEU A 321 -15.24 -18.72 7.82
N ALA A 322 -16.56 -18.98 7.89
CA ALA A 322 -17.53 -18.12 8.56
C ALA A 322 -17.73 -18.47 10.04
N ALA A 323 -16.96 -19.42 10.58
CA ALA A 323 -17.05 -19.77 12.00
C ALA A 323 -16.66 -18.57 12.88
N ALA A 324 -17.35 -18.37 14.01
CA ALA A 324 -17.12 -17.21 14.89
C ALA A 324 -15.68 -17.11 15.46
N SER A 325 -14.96 -18.23 15.55
CA SER A 325 -13.55 -18.29 15.96
C SER A 325 -12.58 -17.80 14.88
N VAL A 326 -13.00 -17.79 13.61
CA VAL A 326 -12.21 -17.29 12.48
C VAL A 326 -12.35 -15.78 12.41
N LYS A 327 -11.24 -15.07 12.19
CA LYS A 327 -11.25 -13.63 11.96
C LYS A 327 -10.89 -13.31 10.52
N VAL A 328 -11.62 -12.36 9.94
CA VAL A 328 -11.56 -12.02 8.52
C VAL A 328 -11.00 -10.61 8.36
N PHE A 329 -10.01 -10.49 7.49
CA PHE A 329 -9.30 -9.26 7.13
C PHE A 329 -9.23 -9.14 5.61
N SER A 330 -8.75 -8.01 5.12
CA SER A 330 -8.43 -7.78 3.71
C SER A 330 -7.04 -7.16 3.56
N ASP A 331 -6.56 -6.99 2.32
CA ASP A 331 -5.33 -6.23 2.06
C ASP A 331 -5.39 -4.84 2.75
N ALA A 332 -6.57 -4.22 2.86
CA ALA A 332 -6.78 -2.94 3.53
C ALA A 332 -6.38 -2.88 5.01
N ASP A 333 -6.25 -4.04 5.67
CA ASP A 333 -5.85 -4.14 7.07
C ASP A 333 -4.32 -4.29 7.22
N PHE A 334 -3.55 -4.26 6.13
CA PHE A 334 -2.08 -4.40 6.13
C PHE A 334 -1.60 -5.59 6.98
N PRO A 335 -1.93 -6.84 6.62
CA PRO A 335 -1.67 -7.96 7.51
C PRO A 335 -0.18 -8.27 7.65
N HIS A 336 0.26 -8.53 8.89
CA HIS A 336 1.66 -8.77 9.20
C HIS A 336 2.21 -10.09 8.68
N TRP A 337 1.33 -11.08 8.44
CA TRP A 337 1.71 -12.29 7.71
C TRP A 337 1.90 -12.07 6.20
N MET A 338 1.43 -10.94 5.66
CA MET A 338 1.72 -10.49 4.29
C MET A 338 2.93 -9.52 4.25
N GLY A 339 3.70 -9.47 5.35
CA GLY A 339 4.95 -8.70 5.48
C GLY A 339 4.79 -7.30 6.05
N TRP A 340 3.57 -6.83 6.32
CA TRP A 340 3.32 -5.47 6.81
C TRP A 340 3.52 -5.31 8.32
N GLN A 341 4.40 -4.41 8.75
CA GLN A 341 4.64 -4.16 10.18
C GLN A 341 4.87 -2.68 10.46
N LEU A 342 4.14 -2.12 11.44
CA LEU A 342 4.43 -0.77 11.93
C LEU A 342 5.63 -0.84 12.88
N VAL A 343 6.62 0.04 12.68
CA VAL A 343 7.87 0.06 13.45
C VAL A 343 8.10 1.48 13.99
N ASP A 344 8.05 1.61 15.31
CA ASP A 344 8.29 2.85 16.07
C ASP A 344 9.10 2.58 17.34
N ASP A 345 10.10 1.71 17.22
CA ASP A 345 10.98 1.29 18.32
C ASP A 345 12.37 1.96 18.27
N ASP A 346 12.56 2.91 17.35
CA ASP A 346 13.72 3.80 17.29
C ASP A 346 13.34 5.17 17.88
N THR A 347 13.67 5.39 19.15
CA THR A 347 13.15 6.56 19.89
C THR A 347 14.06 7.78 19.85
N ASP A 348 15.25 7.68 19.26
CA ASP A 348 16.18 8.81 19.22
C ASP A 348 15.89 9.73 18.02
N THR A 349 16.65 10.83 17.95
CA THR A 349 16.51 11.84 16.88
C THR A 349 17.74 11.92 15.97
N ASN A 350 18.71 11.03 16.17
CA ASN A 350 19.89 10.99 15.31
C ASN A 350 19.57 10.17 14.03
N SER A 351 20.48 10.16 13.04
CA SER A 351 20.24 9.47 11.77
C SER A 351 20.62 7.99 11.74
N GLN A 352 21.26 7.47 12.79
CA GLN A 352 21.60 6.06 12.92
C GLN A 352 20.31 5.27 13.17
N CYS A 353 20.12 4.16 12.47
CA CYS A 353 18.97 3.28 12.72
C CYS A 353 19.28 2.37 13.92
N ASN A 354 18.66 2.68 15.06
CA ASN A 354 18.79 1.95 16.31
C ASN A 354 17.58 1.05 16.61
N SER A 355 16.61 0.95 15.68
CA SER A 355 15.49 0.01 15.75
C SER A 355 15.96 -1.44 15.95
N PRO A 356 15.61 -2.09 17.09
CA PRO A 356 15.90 -3.51 17.27
C PRO A 356 15.12 -4.38 16.28
N THR A 357 13.90 -3.99 15.89
CA THR A 357 13.09 -4.73 14.91
C THR A 357 13.76 -4.75 13.53
N ILE A 358 14.19 -3.60 13.01
CA ILE A 358 14.87 -3.50 11.71
C ILE A 358 16.21 -4.25 11.75
N THR A 359 17.01 -4.01 12.79
CA THR A 359 18.33 -4.62 12.93
C THR A 359 18.28 -6.15 12.99
N LEU A 360 17.30 -6.71 13.71
CA LEU A 360 17.09 -8.15 13.75
C LEU A 360 16.76 -8.71 12.37
N ARG A 361 15.84 -8.07 11.64
CA ARG A 361 15.42 -8.51 10.31
C ARG A 361 16.55 -8.44 9.29
N CYS A 362 17.36 -7.38 9.30
CA CYS A 362 18.58 -7.25 8.50
C CYS A 362 19.52 -8.44 8.71
N LYS A 363 19.79 -8.82 9.96
CA LYS A 363 20.67 -9.95 10.31
C LYS A 363 20.13 -11.30 9.82
N THR A 364 18.80 -11.43 9.76
CA THR A 364 18.13 -12.66 9.29
C THR A 364 17.84 -12.66 7.78
N GLY A 365 18.19 -11.61 7.04
CA GLY A 365 17.94 -11.50 5.60
C GLY A 365 16.45 -11.43 5.24
N VAL A 366 15.59 -10.98 6.15
CA VAL A 366 14.16 -10.86 5.91
C VAL A 366 13.88 -9.55 5.16
N ASP A 367 12.99 -9.61 4.17
CA ASP A 367 12.50 -8.45 3.43
C ASP A 367 11.94 -7.37 4.37
N LEU A 368 12.41 -6.13 4.15
CA LEU A 368 12.07 -4.94 4.95
C LEU A 368 11.04 -4.04 4.25
N SER A 369 10.73 -4.28 2.98
CA SER A 369 9.88 -3.36 2.19
C SER A 369 8.46 -3.25 2.75
N GLY A 370 8.00 -4.23 3.54
CA GLY A 370 6.71 -4.19 4.25
C GLY A 370 6.73 -3.47 5.59
N MET A 371 7.88 -2.98 6.06
CA MET A 371 7.93 -2.17 7.27
C MET A 371 7.45 -0.76 6.99
N ILE A 372 6.56 -0.25 7.84
CA ILE A 372 6.13 1.14 7.83
C ILE A 372 6.81 1.79 9.03
N CYS A 373 7.86 2.57 8.78
CA CYS A 373 8.77 3.02 9.81
C CYS A 373 8.45 4.45 10.22
N HIS A 374 8.30 4.68 11.52
CA HIS A 374 8.14 6.02 12.08
C HIS A 374 9.52 6.60 12.35
N PHE A 375 9.97 7.54 11.52
CA PHE A 375 11.29 8.19 11.64
C PHE A 375 11.18 9.70 11.50
N PRO A 376 12.18 10.46 11.95
CA PRO A 376 12.29 11.86 11.58
C PRO A 376 12.28 12.06 10.06
N LEU A 377 11.76 13.19 9.60
CA LEU A 377 11.83 13.53 8.17
C LEU A 377 13.26 13.91 7.79
N GLU A 378 13.87 13.15 6.88
CA GLU A 378 15.26 13.35 6.39
C GLU A 378 15.53 14.77 5.87
N TRP A 379 14.48 15.43 5.39
CA TRP A 379 14.57 16.69 4.70
C TRP A 379 14.14 17.88 5.56
N ASP A 380 14.08 17.69 6.88
CA ASP A 380 13.91 18.79 7.83
C ASP A 380 15.27 19.45 8.15
N LYS A 381 15.37 20.74 7.82
CA LYS A 381 16.59 21.54 8.03
C LYS A 381 16.90 21.71 9.52
N THR A 382 15.89 21.78 10.37
CA THR A 382 16.04 22.04 11.81
C THR A 382 16.65 20.87 12.57
N THR A 383 16.59 19.66 12.00
CA THR A 383 17.08 18.44 12.62
C THR A 383 18.48 18.03 12.17
N VAL A 384 19.02 18.63 11.09
CA VAL A 384 20.28 18.20 10.44
C VAL A 384 21.44 18.09 11.43
N ASP A 385 21.65 19.11 12.27
CA ASP A 385 22.80 19.15 13.17
C ASP A 385 22.71 18.04 14.23
N ASN A 386 21.52 17.77 14.77
CA ASN A 386 21.32 16.67 15.73
C ASN A 386 21.39 15.30 15.04
N ARG A 387 20.93 15.20 13.78
CA ARG A 387 20.92 13.96 13.01
C ARG A 387 22.30 13.38 12.78
N PHE A 388 23.30 14.23 12.52
CA PHE A 388 24.66 13.76 12.21
C PHE A 388 25.62 13.77 13.41
N GLN A 389 25.17 14.17 14.60
CA GLN A 389 26.03 14.22 15.80
C GLN A 389 26.63 12.87 16.21
N TRP A 390 25.98 11.75 15.88
CA TRP A 390 26.51 10.42 16.18
C TRP A 390 27.79 10.11 15.40
N LEU A 391 28.01 10.75 14.25
CA LEU A 391 29.23 10.58 13.44
C LEU A 391 30.47 11.17 14.14
N ALA A 392 30.29 12.14 15.04
CA ALA A 392 31.37 12.75 15.83
C ALA A 392 31.85 11.87 17.00
N LYS A 393 31.38 10.63 17.09
CA LYS A 393 31.73 9.65 18.12
C LYS A 393 32.01 8.30 17.48
N GLU A 394 32.83 7.49 18.14
CA GLU A 394 33.05 6.10 17.76
C GLU A 394 31.72 5.34 17.80
N ASN A 395 31.47 4.55 16.76
CA ASN A 395 30.26 3.74 16.61
C ASN A 395 30.53 2.52 15.71
N ASP A 396 29.55 1.61 15.61
CA ASP A 396 29.70 0.35 14.89
C ASP A 396 29.95 0.51 13.37
N VAL A 397 29.64 1.68 12.80
CA VAL A 397 29.84 2.00 11.37
C VAL A 397 31.17 2.74 11.15
N LEU A 398 31.52 3.64 12.08
CA LEU A 398 32.71 4.48 12.05
C LEU A 398 33.53 4.27 13.33
N PRO A 399 34.57 3.42 13.28
CA PRO A 399 35.45 3.19 14.44
C PRO A 399 36.29 4.43 14.77
N GLU A 400 36.61 5.26 13.77
CA GLU A 400 37.22 6.57 13.97
C GLU A 400 36.14 7.66 13.83
N PRO A 401 35.93 8.51 14.84
CA PRO A 401 34.99 9.63 14.77
C PRO A 401 35.27 10.55 13.58
N MET A 402 34.20 11.05 12.97
CA MET A 402 34.30 12.08 11.94
C MET A 402 34.80 13.39 12.55
N GLU A 403 35.88 13.92 12.01
CA GLU A 403 36.44 15.20 12.41
C GLU A 403 35.50 16.36 12.04
N LEU A 404 35.56 17.46 12.80
CA LEU A 404 34.72 18.64 12.56
C LEU A 404 34.90 19.23 11.16
N CYS A 405 36.09 19.11 10.57
CA CYS A 405 36.37 19.58 9.22
C CYS A 405 35.62 18.80 8.13
N ASP A 406 35.16 17.58 8.42
CA ASP A 406 34.37 16.75 7.50
C ASP A 406 32.87 16.82 7.84
N LEU A 407 32.53 16.89 9.13
CA LEU A 407 31.15 16.99 9.59
C LEU A 407 30.47 18.30 9.15
N GLY A 408 31.20 19.43 9.19
CA GLY A 408 30.69 20.73 8.76
C GLY A 408 30.18 20.70 7.30
N PRO A 409 31.04 20.38 6.32
CA PRO A 409 30.64 20.23 4.92
C PRO A 409 29.48 19.25 4.69
N LEU A 410 29.44 18.12 5.40
CA LEU A 410 28.31 17.17 5.33
C LEU A 410 26.99 17.82 5.78
N THR A 411 27.01 18.53 6.91
CA THR A 411 25.80 19.21 7.42
C THR A 411 25.35 20.34 6.49
N ASP A 412 26.29 21.09 5.89
CA ASP A 412 25.98 22.12 4.90
C ASP A 412 25.35 21.53 3.63
N HIS A 413 25.87 20.37 3.18
CA HIS A 413 25.29 19.62 2.06
C HIS A 413 23.86 19.20 2.36
N ALA A 414 23.62 18.54 3.49
CA ALA A 414 22.29 18.12 3.90
C ALA A 414 21.32 19.31 4.03
N LYS A 415 21.74 20.41 4.68
CA LYS A 415 20.94 21.64 4.82
C LYS A 415 20.55 22.26 3.47
N ALA A 416 21.41 22.15 2.45
CA ALA A 416 21.12 22.65 1.12
C ALA A 416 20.07 21.80 0.37
N LEU A 417 19.89 20.53 0.76
CA LEU A 417 18.91 19.62 0.18
C LEU A 417 17.56 19.62 0.92
N CYS A 418 17.53 19.97 2.20
CA CYS A 418 16.30 20.03 3.00
C CYS A 418 15.17 20.87 2.37
N LEU A 419 13.92 20.55 2.70
CA LEU A 419 12.73 21.24 2.20
C LEU A 419 12.77 22.74 2.57
N ALA A 420 12.17 23.56 1.72
CA ALA A 420 11.94 24.96 2.02
C ALA A 420 10.84 25.12 3.09
N GLU A 421 9.81 24.27 3.01
CA GLU A 421 8.69 24.22 3.95
C GLU A 421 8.43 22.75 4.33
N ASN A 422 8.44 22.44 5.63
CA ASN A 422 8.10 21.12 6.15
C ASN A 422 6.56 21.03 6.32
N PRO A 423 5.85 20.12 5.62
CA PRO A 423 4.40 19.98 5.76
C PRO A 423 3.98 19.41 7.12
N LEU A 424 4.87 18.69 7.81
CA LEU A 424 4.60 17.93 9.02
C LEU A 424 5.68 18.23 10.07
N PRO A 425 5.55 19.35 10.81
CA PRO A 425 6.55 19.77 11.79
C PRO A 425 6.52 18.97 13.11
N SER A 426 5.70 17.90 13.20
CA SER A 426 5.55 17.03 14.37
C SER A 426 6.84 16.30 14.78
N GLY A 427 7.90 16.40 13.98
CA GLY A 427 9.24 15.87 14.25
C GLY A 427 9.45 14.45 13.73
N ARG A 428 8.40 13.64 13.58
CA ARG A 428 8.42 12.29 13.01
C ARG A 428 7.23 12.06 12.10
N VAL A 429 7.41 11.18 11.11
CA VAL A 429 6.42 10.80 10.11
C VAL A 429 6.54 9.31 9.80
N TRP A 430 5.46 8.69 9.33
CA TRP A 430 5.44 7.29 8.91
C TRP A 430 5.85 7.19 7.46
N HIS A 431 6.99 6.53 7.21
CA HIS A 431 7.53 6.29 5.88
C HIS A 431 7.07 4.93 5.36
N PHE A 432 6.91 4.84 4.04
CA PHE A 432 6.61 3.60 3.34
C PHE A 432 7.70 3.32 2.32
N GLU A 433 8.00 2.04 2.06
CA GLU A 433 8.75 1.69 0.86
C GLU A 433 7.90 2.06 -0.36
N PRO A 434 8.37 2.95 -1.25
CA PRO A 434 7.49 3.52 -2.28
C PRO A 434 6.97 2.52 -3.30
N THR A 435 7.76 1.48 -3.64
CA THR A 435 7.36 0.44 -4.59
C THR A 435 6.18 -0.36 -4.04
N ARG A 436 6.32 -0.89 -2.82
CA ARG A 436 5.32 -1.69 -2.12
C ARG A 436 4.08 -0.88 -1.79
N PHE A 437 4.21 0.41 -1.45
CA PHE A 437 3.06 1.31 -1.30
C PHE A 437 2.23 1.39 -2.59
N ILE A 438 2.90 1.61 -3.73
CA ILE A 438 2.22 1.71 -5.03
C ILE A 438 1.59 0.37 -5.41
N GLU A 439 2.31 -0.75 -5.28
CA GLU A 439 1.76 -2.09 -5.54
C GLU A 439 0.52 -2.39 -4.69
N HIS A 440 0.58 -2.05 -3.40
CA HIS A 440 -0.51 -2.26 -2.46
C HIS A 440 -1.77 -1.47 -2.84
N PHE A 441 -1.63 -0.16 -3.03
CA PHE A 441 -2.78 0.70 -3.32
C PHE A 441 -3.31 0.55 -4.74
N ARG A 442 -2.56 -0.08 -5.65
CA ARG A 442 -3.10 -0.51 -6.96
C ARG A 442 -4.14 -1.62 -6.85
N LYS A 443 -4.15 -2.39 -5.75
CA LYS A 443 -5.22 -3.35 -5.45
C LYS A 443 -6.49 -2.66 -4.91
N CYS A 444 -6.38 -1.43 -4.43
CA CYS A 444 -7.52 -0.65 -3.98
C CYS A 444 -8.35 -0.18 -5.19
N GLY A 445 -9.45 -0.87 -5.46
CA GLY A 445 -10.40 -0.51 -6.52
C GLY A 445 -11.32 0.67 -6.18
N TRP A 446 -11.24 1.21 -4.95
CA TRP A 446 -12.05 2.37 -4.55
C TRP A 446 -11.70 3.61 -5.37
N LEU A 447 -12.72 4.34 -5.78
CA LEU A 447 -12.61 5.60 -6.51
C LEU A 447 -13.36 6.66 -5.72
N SER A 448 -12.65 7.72 -5.33
CA SER A 448 -13.29 8.91 -4.79
C SER A 448 -14.27 9.50 -5.78
N ASN A 449 -15.21 10.32 -5.30
CA ASN A 449 -16.12 11.07 -6.17
C ASN A 449 -15.37 11.84 -7.27
N LYS A 450 -14.22 12.44 -6.95
CA LYS A 450 -13.38 13.17 -7.90
C LYS A 450 -12.81 12.25 -8.98
N GLU A 451 -12.25 11.10 -8.60
CA GLU A 451 -11.71 10.10 -9.54
C GLU A 451 -12.81 9.51 -10.43
N MET A 452 -13.99 9.24 -9.86
CA MET A 452 -15.14 8.74 -10.61
C MET A 452 -15.63 9.75 -11.66
N LYS A 453 -15.62 11.07 -11.35
CA LYS A 453 -15.97 12.11 -12.36
C LYS A 453 -15.07 12.03 -13.59
N GLN A 454 -13.80 11.69 -13.41
CA GLN A 454 -12.80 11.66 -14.49
C GLN A 454 -13.00 10.48 -15.45
N LEU A 455 -13.75 9.45 -15.05
CA LEU A 455 -14.08 8.33 -15.93
C LEU A 455 -15.21 8.65 -16.93
N ILE A 456 -15.89 9.80 -16.77
CA ILE A 456 -17.02 10.18 -17.61
C ILE A 456 -16.51 10.96 -18.83
N PRO A 457 -16.75 10.50 -20.08
CA PRO A 457 -16.35 11.22 -21.28
C PRO A 457 -17.04 12.58 -21.36
N THR A 458 -16.27 13.65 -21.55
CA THR A 458 -16.76 15.04 -21.55
C THR A 458 -17.83 15.31 -22.61
N LYS A 459 -17.82 14.56 -23.73
CA LYS A 459 -18.83 14.65 -24.80
C LYS A 459 -20.23 14.19 -24.37
N ALA A 460 -20.33 13.27 -23.41
CA ALA A 460 -21.62 12.76 -22.93
C ALA A 460 -22.40 13.79 -22.08
N LEU A 461 -21.76 14.90 -21.69
CA LEU A 461 -22.34 15.98 -20.88
C LEU A 461 -22.88 17.17 -21.71
N SER A 462 -22.88 17.06 -23.04
CA SER A 462 -23.16 18.20 -23.95
C SER A 462 -24.65 18.42 -24.26
N ASN A 463 -25.51 17.45 -24.00
CA ASN A 463 -26.95 17.56 -24.20
C ASN A 463 -27.60 17.66 -22.82
N GLY A 464 -28.23 18.79 -22.49
CA GLY A 464 -28.86 19.09 -21.19
C GLY A 464 -30.10 18.24 -20.84
N GLN A 465 -30.05 16.94 -21.13
CA GLN A 465 -31.00 15.92 -20.70
C GLN A 465 -30.29 14.96 -19.75
N TRP A 466 -31.03 14.38 -18.80
CA TRP A 466 -30.53 13.24 -18.04
C TRP A 466 -30.14 12.13 -19.01
N GLN A 467 -28.84 11.81 -19.08
CA GLN A 467 -28.37 10.65 -19.81
C GLN A 467 -27.80 9.66 -18.80
N THR A 468 -28.25 8.41 -18.86
CA THR A 468 -27.54 7.30 -18.23
C THR A 468 -26.28 7.05 -19.07
N ILE A 469 -25.14 7.59 -18.65
CA ILE A 469 -23.90 7.50 -19.42
C ILE A 469 -23.22 6.15 -19.17
N PHE A 470 -23.32 5.63 -17.95
CA PHE A 470 -22.89 4.28 -17.59
C PHE A 470 -23.85 3.70 -16.57
N THR A 471 -24.25 2.45 -16.77
CA THR A 471 -24.64 1.59 -15.64
C THR A 471 -23.34 1.04 -15.10
N ILE A 472 -22.80 1.62 -14.04
CA ILE A 472 -21.81 0.90 -13.25
C ILE A 472 -22.64 -0.08 -12.43
N GLU A 473 -22.67 -1.35 -12.85
CA GLU A 473 -22.89 -2.41 -11.87
C GLU A 473 -21.67 -2.38 -10.96
N ALA A 474 -21.73 -1.47 -9.98
CA ALA A 474 -20.81 -1.53 -8.87
C ALA A 474 -21.11 -2.88 -8.24
N LEU A 475 -20.18 -3.83 -8.37
CA LEU A 475 -20.18 -5.11 -7.67
C LEU A 475 -20.29 -4.95 -6.14
N HIS A 476 -20.39 -3.71 -5.64
CA HIS A 476 -20.46 -3.36 -4.25
C HIS A 476 -21.84 -3.51 -3.61
N PHE A 477 -22.99 -3.61 -4.31
CA PHE A 477 -24.28 -3.62 -3.59
C PHE A 477 -25.46 -4.39 -4.20
N GLY A 478 -25.28 -5.22 -5.24
CA GLY A 478 -26.37 -6.07 -5.77
C GLY A 478 -27.62 -5.32 -6.28
N LYS A 479 -27.62 -3.98 -6.23
CA LYS A 479 -28.57 -3.08 -6.86
C LYS A 479 -27.83 -2.31 -7.95
N PRO A 480 -28.39 -2.20 -9.16
CA PRO A 480 -27.84 -1.29 -10.14
C PRO A 480 -27.92 0.14 -9.57
N VAL A 481 -26.77 0.71 -9.22
CA VAL A 481 -26.67 2.15 -8.96
C VAL A 481 -26.66 2.81 -10.32
N GLN A 482 -27.81 3.37 -10.71
CA GLN A 482 -27.86 4.23 -11.88
C GLN A 482 -27.22 5.55 -11.52
N LEU A 483 -25.95 5.73 -11.93
CA LEU A 483 -25.32 7.05 -11.90
C LEU A 483 -26.02 7.93 -12.92
N LEU A 484 -26.95 8.73 -12.42
CA LEU A 484 -27.63 9.77 -13.16
C LEU A 484 -26.74 11.00 -13.14
N ILE A 485 -26.12 11.28 -14.27
CA ILE A 485 -25.19 12.41 -14.41
C ILE A 485 -25.93 13.54 -15.11
N TYR A 486 -26.04 14.68 -14.43
CA TYR A 486 -26.70 15.87 -14.96
C TYR A 486 -25.75 17.07 -14.92
N ARG A 487 -25.79 17.87 -15.99
CA ARG A 487 -25.13 19.17 -16.06
C ARG A 487 -26.13 20.18 -16.59
N GLU A 488 -26.58 21.10 -15.74
CA GLU A 488 -27.35 22.24 -16.18
C GLU A 488 -26.41 23.21 -16.94
N GLN A 489 -26.91 23.86 -17.98
CA GLN A 489 -26.10 24.84 -18.73
C GLN A 489 -25.64 25.95 -17.78
N GLY A 490 -24.33 26.02 -17.53
CA GLY A 490 -23.73 27.02 -16.64
C GLY A 490 -23.50 26.56 -15.19
N SER A 491 -23.80 25.31 -14.82
CA SER A 491 -23.58 24.78 -13.46
C SER A 491 -22.41 23.76 -13.37
N GLU A 492 -21.98 23.50 -12.14
CA GLU A 492 -21.06 22.39 -11.81
C GLU A 492 -21.72 21.02 -12.06
N LEU A 493 -20.88 20.00 -12.28
CA LEU A 493 -21.31 18.61 -12.48
C LEU A 493 -21.81 18.01 -11.15
N ILE A 494 -23.11 17.75 -11.08
CA ILE A 494 -23.74 17.06 -9.94
C ILE A 494 -23.72 15.56 -10.26
N ILE A 495 -23.05 14.78 -9.41
CA ILE A 495 -23.13 13.32 -9.41
C ILE A 495 -23.95 12.96 -8.18
N GLN A 496 -25.12 12.36 -8.39
CA GLN A 496 -25.92 11.73 -7.35
C GLN A 496 -25.79 10.22 -7.53
N GLY A 497 -25.29 9.56 -6.48
CA GLY A 497 -25.21 8.10 -6.37
C GLY A 497 -26.20 7.59 -5.36
#